data_AF-A0A1F4ES30-F1
#
_entry.id   AF-A0A1F4ES30-F1
#
_cell.length_a   1.000
_cell.length_b   1.000
_cell.length_c   1.000
_cell.angle_alpha   90.00
_cell.angle_beta   90.00
_cell.angle_gamma   90.00
#
_symmetry.space_group_name_H-M   'P 1'
#
loop_
_entity.id
_entity.type
_entity.pdbx_description
1 polymer ?
#
loop_
_entity_poly.entity_id
_entity_poly.type
_entity_poly.pdbx_seq_one_letter_code
_entity_poly.pdbx_strand_id
1 'polypeptide(L)'
;MLAARDLAPAGAGPLIMSQLIDEHRQYLEDPHRMAAFERAIAAVVRPGDVVLDLAAGTGILGLLACRAGAARVYAVDEGPIIQIARDLAAANGYADRVTHIRRLSAWLELPERVDAIVCDQVGGFGFEAGIFEDLPDARARFLKPDGRIVPGRVRLWLAPCEFAEGRAWVDFWASPVAQFDVSPVHPMASASGYPCRFAADHLLAPGEPIADLDMSTAEDGLISATLVFTVRRPARLDGLAGWMSAELAPGIEMTNSPDAPDRINRRQTFLPLDPVQLTSGTQLHVEIRILPTEAMVQWHLRALDAGGATISEQRHSTFAGMLISAEDLARTSPHGHPRLSRAGHARRVVLELTDGNRSVAEIERAIAEQFPDIVRDQTAATRFVAQVLTVYAE
;
A
#
# COMPACT_ATOMS: atom_id res chain seq x y z
N MET A 1 15.05 -7.79 -8.27
CA MET A 1 14.53 -6.47 -8.67
C MET A 1 14.11 -5.83 -7.36
N LEU A 2 14.75 -4.74 -6.91
CA LEU A 2 14.34 -4.05 -5.68
C LEU A 2 12.87 -3.61 -5.85
N ALA A 3 12.03 -3.81 -4.84
CA ALA A 3 10.61 -3.51 -4.91
C ALA A 3 10.42 -2.02 -5.24
N ALA A 4 9.32 -1.64 -5.91
CA ALA A 4 9.05 -0.24 -6.26
C ALA A 4 9.04 0.71 -5.04
N ARG A 5 8.91 0.15 -3.83
CA ARG A 5 8.96 0.85 -2.54
C ARG A 5 10.39 1.26 -2.13
N ASP A 6 11.43 0.53 -2.56
CA ASP A 6 12.85 0.83 -2.32
C ASP A 6 13.36 2.03 -3.14
N LEU A 7 12.56 2.51 -4.09
CA LEU A 7 12.83 3.69 -4.92
C LEU A 7 12.16 4.97 -4.39
N ALA A 8 11.49 4.92 -3.23
CA ALA A 8 11.01 6.13 -2.57
C ALA A 8 12.21 7.03 -2.22
N PRO A 9 12.24 8.29 -2.67
CA PRO A 9 13.41 9.14 -2.47
C PRO A 9 13.67 9.33 -0.97
N ALA A 10 14.84 8.88 -0.51
CA ALA A 10 15.43 9.26 0.77
C ALA A 10 15.66 10.78 0.77
N GLY A 11 14.61 11.52 1.17
CA GLY A 11 14.54 12.97 1.02
C GLY A 11 13.23 13.62 1.46
N ALA A 12 12.43 12.99 2.32
CA ALA A 12 11.33 13.68 2.98
C ALA A 12 11.91 14.74 3.94
N GLY A 13 12.04 15.98 3.47
CA GLY A 13 12.17 17.15 4.34
C GLY A 13 10.98 17.23 5.31
N PRO A 14 11.03 18.09 6.34
CA PRO A 14 9.97 18.18 7.33
C PRO A 14 8.61 18.37 6.63
N LEU A 15 7.72 17.39 6.81
CA LEU A 15 6.39 17.34 6.21
C LEU A 15 5.63 18.65 6.50
N ILE A 16 5.22 19.33 5.43
CA ILE A 16 4.46 20.59 5.45
C ILE A 16 2.98 20.24 5.68
N MET A 17 2.43 20.63 6.83
CA MET A 17 1.04 20.37 7.29
C MET A 17 0.65 18.88 7.37
N SER A 18 -0.02 18.49 8.44
CA SER A 18 -0.05 17.10 8.94
C SER A 18 -0.90 16.10 8.13
N GLN A 19 -0.51 15.79 6.89
CA GLN A 19 -1.15 14.80 6.02
C GLN A 19 -1.24 13.41 6.66
N LEU A 20 -0.21 12.98 7.39
CA LEU A 20 -0.20 11.68 8.08
C LEU A 20 -1.25 11.57 9.19
N ILE A 21 -1.44 12.63 9.98
CA ILE A 21 -2.49 12.64 11.02
C ILE A 21 -3.87 12.72 10.38
N ASP A 22 -4.03 13.47 9.29
CA ASP A 22 -5.32 13.52 8.59
C ASP A 22 -5.69 12.17 7.97
N GLU A 23 -4.71 11.47 7.39
CA GLU A 23 -4.88 10.10 6.88
C GLU A 23 -5.33 9.14 8.00
N HIS A 24 -4.66 9.17 9.15
CA HIS A 24 -5.07 8.34 10.28
C HIS A 24 -6.39 8.77 10.92
N ARG A 25 -6.74 10.06 10.89
CA ARG A 25 -8.09 10.52 11.25
C ARG A 25 -9.13 9.86 10.36
N GLN A 26 -8.91 9.79 9.04
CA GLN A 26 -9.82 9.12 8.10
C GLN A 26 -9.98 7.63 8.41
N TYR A 27 -8.92 6.95 8.86
CA TYR A 27 -9.00 5.54 9.28
C TYR A 27 -9.78 5.34 10.58
N LEU A 28 -9.64 6.26 11.53
CA LEU A 28 -10.29 6.20 12.83
C LEU A 28 -11.74 6.69 12.82
N GLU A 29 -12.09 7.63 11.94
CA GLU A 29 -13.45 8.17 11.84
C GLU A 29 -14.42 7.26 11.09
N ASP A 30 -13.91 6.28 10.35
CA ASP A 30 -14.72 5.30 9.65
C ASP A 30 -15.37 4.31 10.64
N PRO A 31 -16.70 4.42 10.89
CA PRO A 31 -17.35 3.62 11.92
C PRO A 31 -17.46 2.14 11.51
N HIS A 32 -17.60 1.85 10.21
CA HIS A 32 -17.72 0.46 9.73
C HIS A 32 -16.39 -0.25 9.87
N ARG A 33 -15.28 0.41 9.51
CA ARG A 33 -13.93 -0.11 9.73
C ARG A 33 -13.66 -0.36 11.20
N MET A 34 -13.89 0.63 12.06
CA MET A 34 -13.59 0.50 13.48
C MET A 34 -14.45 -0.57 14.16
N ALA A 35 -15.75 -0.65 13.85
CA ALA A 35 -16.64 -1.68 14.39
C ALA A 35 -16.25 -3.09 13.93
N ALA A 36 -15.79 -3.26 12.69
CA ALA A 36 -15.33 -4.56 12.19
C ALA A 36 -14.08 -5.04 12.95
N PHE A 37 -13.05 -4.19 13.07
CA PHE A 37 -11.83 -4.53 13.82
C PHE A 37 -12.11 -4.75 15.31
N GLU A 38 -12.94 -3.93 15.95
CA GLU A 38 -13.30 -4.10 17.36
C GLU A 38 -13.92 -5.47 17.62
N ARG A 39 -14.90 -5.89 16.80
CA ARG A 39 -15.54 -7.21 16.94
C ARG A 39 -14.55 -8.34 16.65
N ALA A 40 -13.75 -8.20 15.58
CA ALA A 40 -12.80 -9.24 15.18
C ALA A 40 -11.72 -9.47 16.23
N ILE A 41 -11.11 -8.39 16.72
CA ILE A 41 -10.07 -8.46 17.76
C ILE A 41 -10.65 -9.02 19.05
N ALA A 42 -11.86 -8.60 19.46
CA ALA A 42 -12.52 -9.17 20.63
C ALA A 42 -12.86 -10.67 20.50
N ALA A 43 -13.10 -11.16 19.27
CA ALA A 43 -13.35 -12.58 19.01
C ALA A 43 -12.07 -13.41 18.91
N VAL A 44 -10.96 -12.80 18.47
CA VAL A 44 -9.70 -13.49 18.18
C VAL A 44 -8.73 -13.47 19.36
N VAL A 45 -8.57 -12.32 20.02
CA VAL A 45 -7.62 -12.15 21.12
C VAL A 45 -8.21 -12.72 22.42
N ARG A 46 -7.42 -13.52 23.12
CA ARG A 46 -7.78 -14.14 24.40
C ARG A 46 -7.07 -13.44 25.56
N PRO A 47 -7.66 -13.44 26.76
CA PRO A 47 -6.98 -12.97 27.96
C PRO A 47 -5.63 -13.68 28.16
N GLY A 48 -4.56 -12.90 28.31
CA GLY A 48 -3.20 -13.43 28.47
C GLY A 48 -2.39 -13.53 27.17
N ASP A 49 -3.00 -13.33 26.00
CA ASP A 49 -2.28 -13.37 24.71
C ASP A 49 -1.18 -12.29 24.63
N VAL A 50 -0.10 -12.63 23.94
CA VAL A 50 0.89 -11.68 23.43
C VAL A 50 0.54 -11.36 21.97
N VAL A 51 0.39 -10.09 21.63
CA VAL A 51 -0.07 -9.66 20.29
C VAL A 51 0.98 -8.81 19.60
N LEU A 52 1.18 -9.02 18.30
CA LEU A 52 1.92 -8.10 17.42
C LEU A 52 0.92 -7.23 16.66
N ASP A 53 0.96 -5.91 16.88
CA ASP A 53 0.29 -4.91 16.04
C ASP A 53 1.29 -4.46 14.97
N LEU A 54 1.18 -5.07 13.80
CA LEU A 54 2.11 -4.92 12.67
C LEU A 54 1.69 -3.73 11.80
N ALA A 55 2.62 -2.81 11.56
CA ALA A 55 2.34 -1.49 10.98
C ALA A 55 1.28 -0.74 11.80
N ALA A 56 1.59 -0.55 13.09
CA ALA A 56 0.65 -0.13 14.11
C ALA A 56 0.00 1.24 13.85
N GLY A 57 0.67 2.15 13.13
CA GLY A 57 0.19 3.51 12.92
C GLY A 57 -0.07 4.22 14.25
N THR A 58 -1.34 4.53 14.54
CA THR A 58 -1.78 5.10 15.82
C THR A 58 -1.85 4.09 16.97
N GLY A 59 -1.59 2.81 16.73
CA GLY A 59 -1.66 1.73 17.71
C GLY A 59 -3.07 1.34 18.11
N ILE A 60 -4.10 1.81 17.39
CA ILE A 60 -5.49 1.59 17.79
C ILE A 60 -5.86 0.10 17.84
N LEU A 61 -5.35 -0.73 16.92
CA LEU A 61 -5.61 -2.17 16.92
C LEU A 61 -4.94 -2.84 18.13
N GLY A 62 -3.73 -2.43 18.49
CA GLY A 62 -3.07 -2.81 19.73
C GLY A 62 -3.84 -2.42 20.99
N LEU A 63 -4.47 -1.23 21.02
CA LEU A 63 -5.34 -0.84 22.14
C LEU A 63 -6.62 -1.67 22.21
N LEU A 64 -7.20 -2.02 21.06
CA LEU A 64 -8.33 -2.96 20.99
C LEU A 64 -7.92 -4.35 21.55
N ALA A 65 -6.71 -4.82 21.24
CA ALA A 65 -6.18 -6.06 21.77
C ALA A 65 -5.94 -6.01 23.29
N CYS A 66 -5.41 -4.89 23.81
CA CYS A 66 -5.29 -4.67 25.26
C CYS A 66 -6.65 -4.72 25.95
N ARG A 67 -7.68 -4.08 25.35
CA ARG A 67 -9.06 -4.11 25.84
C ARG A 67 -9.68 -5.51 25.81
N ALA A 68 -9.31 -6.34 24.82
CA ALA A 68 -9.70 -7.75 24.75
C ALA A 68 -8.97 -8.65 25.77
N GLY A 69 -8.00 -8.11 26.52
CA GLY A 69 -7.31 -8.82 27.60
C GLY A 69 -5.90 -9.31 27.25
N ALA A 70 -5.31 -8.87 26.13
CA ALA A 70 -3.91 -9.15 25.84
C ALA A 70 -3.03 -8.77 27.03
N ALA A 71 -2.12 -9.68 27.43
CA ALA A 71 -1.14 -9.41 28.47
C ALA A 71 -0.08 -8.43 27.99
N ARG A 72 0.23 -8.47 26.69
CA ARG A 72 1.24 -7.61 26.08
C ARG A 72 0.95 -7.39 24.60
N VAL A 73 1.29 -6.19 24.12
CA VAL A 73 1.25 -5.84 22.70
C VAL A 73 2.61 -5.30 22.29
N TYR A 74 3.18 -5.83 21.21
CA TYR A 74 4.28 -5.21 20.49
C TYR A 74 3.68 -4.36 19.36
N ALA A 75 3.72 -3.04 19.50
CA ALA A 75 3.27 -2.13 18.45
C ALA A 75 4.49 -1.71 17.62
N VAL A 76 4.49 -2.08 16.33
CA VAL A 76 5.65 -1.90 15.44
C VAL A 76 5.27 -1.03 14.25
N ASP A 77 6.02 0.04 14.03
CA ASP A 77 5.86 0.93 12.89
C ASP A 77 7.22 1.56 12.53
N GLU A 78 7.54 1.71 11.25
CA GLU A 78 8.80 2.35 10.81
C GLU A 78 8.77 3.88 11.00
N GLY A 79 7.57 4.45 10.92
CA GLY A 79 7.33 5.88 10.88
C GLY A 79 7.37 6.54 12.27
N PRO A 80 7.48 7.88 12.30
CA PRO A 80 7.41 8.66 13.54
C PRO A 80 6.03 8.59 14.22
N ILE A 81 5.00 8.08 13.54
CA ILE A 81 3.65 7.92 14.08
C ILE A 81 3.59 7.01 15.30
N ILE A 82 4.57 6.12 15.46
CA ILE A 82 4.69 5.28 16.65
C ILE A 82 4.73 6.09 17.96
N GLN A 83 5.16 7.35 17.93
CA GLN A 83 5.06 8.24 19.08
C GLN A 83 3.60 8.57 19.45
N ILE A 84 2.71 8.73 18.46
CA ILE A 84 1.27 8.88 18.70
C ILE A 84 0.70 7.60 19.32
N ALA A 85 1.11 6.43 18.84
CA ALA A 85 0.70 5.16 19.46
C ALA A 85 1.12 5.06 20.94
N ARG A 86 2.29 5.60 21.29
CA ARG A 86 2.76 5.71 22.68
C ARG A 86 1.90 6.64 23.52
N ASP A 87 1.63 7.84 23.02
CA ASP A 87 0.83 8.84 23.71
C ASP A 87 -0.61 8.34 23.92
N LEU A 88 -1.19 7.68 22.91
CA LEU A 88 -2.52 7.08 23.00
C LEU A 88 -2.56 5.90 23.98
N ALA A 89 -1.55 5.03 24.01
CA ALA A 89 -1.48 3.96 25.00
C ALA A 89 -1.41 4.51 26.44
N ALA A 90 -0.62 5.56 26.67
CA ALA A 90 -0.54 6.22 27.97
C ALA A 90 -1.85 6.89 28.37
N ALA A 91 -2.48 7.65 27.47
CA ALA A 91 -3.74 8.33 27.72
C ALA A 91 -4.90 7.35 28.06
N ASN A 92 -4.82 6.11 27.57
CA ASN A 92 -5.83 5.07 27.77
C ASN A 92 -5.43 4.03 28.85
N GLY A 93 -4.36 4.27 29.61
CA GLY A 93 -3.97 3.41 30.75
C GLY A 93 -3.38 2.04 30.36
N TYR A 94 -2.79 1.92 29.17
CA TYR A 94 -2.16 0.69 28.66
C TYR A 94 -0.64 0.83 28.44
N ALA A 95 -0.02 1.90 28.93
CA ALA A 95 1.43 2.13 28.75
C ALA A 95 2.31 1.00 29.32
N ASP A 96 1.84 0.27 30.32
CA ASP A 96 2.53 -0.87 30.93
C ASP A 96 2.43 -2.16 30.09
N ARG A 97 1.47 -2.22 29.14
CA ARG A 97 1.22 -3.42 28.31
C ARG A 97 1.71 -3.30 26.88
N VAL A 98 1.87 -2.08 26.37
CA VAL A 98 2.29 -1.84 24.98
C VAL A 98 3.77 -1.52 24.93
N THR A 99 4.54 -2.34 24.22
CA THR A 99 5.94 -2.06 23.85
C THR A 99 5.97 -1.49 22.44
N HIS A 100 6.34 -0.21 22.31
CA HIS A 100 6.44 0.49 21.03
C HIS A 100 7.82 0.35 20.43
N ILE A 101 7.91 -0.13 19.19
CA ILE A 101 9.16 -0.36 18.47
C ILE A 101 9.13 0.40 17.16
N ARG A 102 10.00 1.42 17.03
CA ARG A 102 10.16 2.16 15.77
C ARG A 102 11.12 1.43 14.85
N ARG A 103 10.61 0.57 13.96
CA ARG A 103 11.45 -0.21 13.04
C ARG A 103 10.63 -0.78 11.89
N LEU A 104 11.29 -0.98 10.75
CA LEU A 104 10.75 -1.83 9.68
C LEU A 104 10.61 -3.27 10.19
N SER A 105 9.48 -3.90 9.88
CA SER A 105 9.14 -5.30 10.19
C SER A 105 10.28 -6.27 9.85
N ALA A 106 10.88 -6.11 8.66
CA ALA A 106 11.99 -6.93 8.17
C ALA A 106 13.21 -6.95 9.11
N TRP A 107 13.45 -5.87 9.87
CA TRP A 107 14.59 -5.74 10.79
C TRP A 107 14.19 -5.87 12.27
N LEU A 108 12.93 -6.21 12.52
CA LEU A 108 12.40 -6.40 13.87
C LEU A 108 13.05 -7.61 14.54
N GLU A 109 13.28 -7.51 15.84
CA GLU A 109 13.55 -8.66 16.71
C GLU A 109 12.57 -8.60 17.88
N LEU A 110 11.97 -9.75 18.21
CA LEU A 110 11.08 -9.87 19.37
C LEU A 110 11.66 -10.89 20.36
N PRO A 111 11.55 -10.65 21.67
CA PRO A 111 12.08 -11.55 22.68
C PRO A 111 11.29 -12.86 22.80
N GLU A 112 10.10 -12.93 22.20
CA GLU A 112 9.23 -14.10 22.18
C GLU A 112 8.32 -14.12 20.95
N ARG A 113 7.78 -15.31 20.62
CA ARG A 113 6.72 -15.46 19.62
C ARG A 113 5.37 -14.99 20.18
N VAL A 114 4.50 -14.50 19.32
CA VAL A 114 3.18 -13.94 19.64
C VAL A 114 2.04 -14.92 19.38
N ASP A 115 0.97 -14.78 20.14
CA ASP A 115 -0.26 -15.57 20.05
C ASP A 115 -1.20 -15.07 18.93
N ALA A 116 -1.10 -13.79 18.57
CA ALA A 116 -1.83 -13.22 17.44
C ALA A 116 -1.05 -12.09 16.75
N ILE A 117 -1.27 -11.94 15.45
CA ILE A 117 -0.88 -10.76 14.66
C ILE A 117 -2.14 -10.03 14.24
N VAL A 118 -2.17 -8.71 14.44
CA VAL A 118 -3.20 -7.81 13.90
C VAL A 118 -2.53 -6.81 12.96
N CYS A 119 -3.11 -6.56 11.79
CA CYS A 119 -2.64 -5.55 10.85
C CYS A 119 -3.79 -5.00 9.98
N ASP A 120 -3.65 -3.77 9.48
CA ASP A 120 -4.53 -3.20 8.44
C ASP A 120 -3.69 -2.63 7.28
N GLN A 121 -3.01 -3.54 6.58
CA GLN A 121 -2.20 -3.22 5.41
C GLN A 121 -2.87 -3.66 4.10
N VAL A 122 -4.21 -3.67 4.06
CA VAL A 122 -4.99 -4.04 2.87
C VAL A 122 -5.36 -2.77 2.09
N GLY A 123 -4.82 -2.66 0.87
CA GLY A 123 -4.96 -1.50 0.00
C GLY A 123 -6.37 -1.31 -0.59
N GLY A 124 -6.50 -0.37 -1.53
CA GLY A 124 -7.77 -0.08 -2.21
C GLY A 124 -8.22 -1.23 -3.10
N PHE A 125 -7.34 -1.77 -3.94
CA PHE A 125 -7.60 -3.02 -4.64
C PHE A 125 -7.26 -4.21 -3.72
N GLY A 126 -6.29 -4.04 -2.81
CA GLY A 126 -6.07 -4.93 -1.66
C GLY A 126 -4.64 -5.39 -1.48
N PHE A 127 -3.75 -5.11 -2.43
CA PHE A 127 -2.35 -5.56 -2.41
C PHE A 127 -1.33 -4.42 -2.26
N GLU A 128 -1.74 -3.17 -2.45
CA GLU A 128 -0.83 -2.03 -2.60
C GLU A 128 -0.24 -1.52 -1.28
N ALA A 129 -0.76 -1.96 -0.13
CA ALA A 129 -0.39 -1.44 1.19
C ALA A 129 0.59 -2.34 1.97
N GLY A 130 1.15 -3.37 1.33
CA GLY A 130 2.27 -4.16 1.87
C GLY A 130 1.90 -5.43 2.64
N ILE A 131 0.61 -5.77 2.79
CA ILE A 131 0.21 -6.98 3.54
C ILE A 131 0.84 -8.26 2.99
N PHE A 132 1.07 -8.37 1.68
CA PHE A 132 1.66 -9.57 1.07
C PHE A 132 3.18 -9.69 1.25
N GLU A 133 3.84 -8.63 1.69
CA GLU A 133 5.29 -8.62 1.97
C GLU A 133 5.54 -8.71 3.49
N ASP A 134 4.90 -7.83 4.26
CA ASP A 134 5.15 -7.68 5.69
C ASP A 134 4.58 -8.84 6.52
N LEU A 135 3.37 -9.31 6.19
CA LEU A 135 2.69 -10.33 6.98
C LEU A 135 3.31 -11.72 6.86
N PRO A 136 3.69 -12.24 5.67
CA PRO A 136 4.33 -13.54 5.57
C PRO A 136 5.65 -13.63 6.35
N ASP A 137 6.51 -12.60 6.29
CA ASP A 137 7.76 -12.55 7.08
C ASP A 137 7.46 -12.56 8.59
N ALA A 138 6.58 -11.65 9.04
CA ALA A 138 6.21 -11.55 10.44
C ALA A 138 5.56 -12.83 10.97
N ARG A 139 4.71 -13.48 10.17
CA ARG A 139 4.08 -14.77 10.48
C ARG A 139 5.14 -15.85 10.69
N ALA A 140 6.07 -16.02 9.75
CA ALA A 140 7.10 -17.05 9.83
C ALA A 140 8.00 -16.88 11.06
N ARG A 141 8.40 -15.64 11.35
CA ARG A 141 9.37 -15.33 12.40
C ARG A 141 8.75 -15.23 13.79
N PHE A 142 7.57 -14.62 13.90
CA PHE A 142 7.04 -14.19 15.18
C PHE A 142 5.76 -14.91 15.61
N LEU A 143 4.96 -15.48 14.71
CA LEU A 143 3.72 -16.15 15.11
C LEU A 143 4.00 -17.53 15.73
N LYS A 144 3.29 -17.89 16.79
CA LYS A 144 3.27 -19.27 17.32
C LYS A 144 2.59 -20.23 16.32
N PRO A 145 2.87 -21.55 16.36
CA PRO A 145 2.25 -22.51 15.43
C PRO A 145 0.72 -22.54 15.45
N ASP A 146 0.09 -22.22 16.58
CA ASP A 146 -1.36 -22.12 16.78
C ASP A 146 -1.84 -20.66 16.88
N GLY A 147 -0.99 -19.73 16.46
CA GLY A 147 -1.28 -18.31 16.49
C GLY A 147 -2.38 -17.90 15.50
N ARG A 148 -3.01 -16.77 15.77
CA ARG A 148 -4.13 -16.23 14.97
C ARG A 148 -3.73 -14.97 14.22
N ILE A 149 -4.41 -14.68 13.12
CA ILE A 149 -4.13 -13.49 12.30
C ILE A 149 -5.44 -12.74 12.04
N VAL A 150 -5.40 -11.41 12.16
CA VAL A 150 -6.46 -10.49 11.74
C VAL A 150 -5.86 -9.51 10.73
N PRO A 151 -6.31 -9.48 9.46
CA PRO A 151 -7.40 -10.26 8.90
C PRO A 151 -7.06 -11.75 8.70
N GLY A 152 -8.05 -12.63 8.83
CA GLY A 152 -7.87 -14.06 8.57
C GLY A 152 -7.88 -14.42 7.08
N ARG A 153 -8.63 -13.68 6.27
CA ARG A 153 -8.76 -13.92 4.82
C ARG A 153 -8.93 -12.61 4.05
N VAL A 154 -8.33 -12.52 2.87
CA VAL A 154 -8.46 -11.36 1.96
C VAL A 154 -8.87 -11.86 0.58
N ARG A 155 -9.89 -11.22 0.00
CA ARG A 155 -10.36 -11.48 -1.37
C ARG A 155 -10.18 -10.21 -2.20
N LEU A 156 -9.71 -10.40 -3.41
CA LEU A 156 -9.62 -9.34 -4.42
C LEU A 156 -10.72 -9.57 -5.45
N TRP A 157 -11.39 -8.50 -5.86
CA TRP A 157 -12.57 -8.56 -6.72
C TRP A 157 -12.39 -7.68 -7.94
N LEU A 158 -13.00 -8.10 -9.05
CA LEU A 158 -12.95 -7.37 -10.31
C LEU A 158 -14.33 -7.34 -10.96
N ALA A 159 -14.67 -6.22 -11.59
CA ALA A 159 -15.83 -6.11 -12.48
C ALA A 159 -15.55 -5.16 -13.66
N PRO A 160 -16.18 -5.36 -14.82
CA PRO A 160 -16.23 -4.35 -15.87
C PRO A 160 -17.04 -3.13 -15.42
N CYS A 161 -16.61 -1.92 -15.78
CA CYS A 161 -17.29 -0.69 -15.40
C CYS A 161 -17.46 0.32 -16.55
N GLU A 162 -18.54 1.08 -16.47
CA GLU A 162 -18.79 2.31 -17.21
C GLU A 162 -18.58 3.48 -16.24
N PHE A 163 -17.51 4.27 -16.46
CA PHE A 163 -17.03 5.26 -15.50
C PHE A 163 -16.46 6.48 -16.23
N ALA A 164 -17.36 7.36 -16.66
CA ALA A 164 -17.04 8.55 -17.45
C ALA A 164 -16.05 9.50 -16.73
N GLU A 165 -16.12 9.60 -15.41
CA GLU A 165 -15.20 10.44 -14.63
C GLU A 165 -13.76 9.91 -14.72
N GLY A 166 -13.56 8.61 -14.51
CA GLY A 166 -12.25 7.97 -14.67
C GLY A 166 -11.72 8.08 -16.09
N ARG A 167 -12.60 7.93 -17.08
CA ARG A 167 -12.23 8.13 -18.50
C ARG A 167 -11.77 9.56 -18.78
N ALA A 168 -12.42 10.56 -18.20
CA ALA A 168 -12.04 11.96 -18.36
C ALA A 168 -10.62 12.25 -17.82
N TRP A 169 -10.17 11.56 -16.76
CA TRP A 169 -8.80 11.71 -16.25
C TRP A 169 -7.74 11.23 -17.25
N VAL A 170 -8.04 10.19 -18.02
CA VAL A 170 -7.15 9.68 -19.07
C VAL A 170 -7.21 10.57 -20.30
N ASP A 171 -8.43 10.91 -20.75
CA ASP A 171 -8.68 11.76 -21.93
C ASP A 171 -8.12 13.17 -21.79
N PHE A 172 -7.99 13.67 -20.56
CA PHE A 172 -7.34 14.95 -20.28
C PHE A 172 -5.97 15.04 -20.96
N TRP A 173 -5.18 13.97 -20.93
CA TRP A 173 -3.84 13.95 -21.51
C TRP A 173 -3.83 13.97 -23.03
N ALA A 174 -4.95 13.65 -23.69
CA ALA A 174 -5.06 13.76 -25.14
C ALA A 174 -5.35 15.19 -25.63
N SER A 175 -5.59 16.14 -24.72
CA SER A 175 -5.97 17.53 -25.04
C SER A 175 -4.84 18.52 -24.75
N PRO A 176 -4.63 19.57 -25.58
CA PRO A 176 -3.61 20.58 -25.30
C PRO A 176 -3.86 21.34 -23.99
N VAL A 177 -2.78 21.62 -23.24
CA VAL A 177 -2.83 22.43 -22.01
C VAL A 177 -1.97 23.66 -22.22
N ALA A 178 -2.58 24.85 -22.09
CA ALA A 178 -1.89 26.13 -22.32
C ALA A 178 -1.12 26.19 -23.66
N GLN A 179 -1.71 25.63 -24.72
CA GLN A 179 -1.13 25.51 -26.08
C GLN A 179 0.05 24.53 -26.21
N PHE A 180 0.38 23.80 -25.14
CA PHE A 180 1.36 22.71 -25.19
C PHE A 180 0.67 21.38 -25.43
N ASP A 181 1.29 20.56 -26.29
CA ASP A 181 0.90 19.18 -26.49
C ASP A 181 1.35 18.34 -25.29
N VAL A 182 0.38 17.78 -24.55
CA VAL A 182 0.63 16.88 -23.41
C VAL A 182 0.27 15.42 -23.73
N SER A 183 -0.10 15.12 -24.99
CA SER A 183 -0.42 13.76 -25.46
C SER A 183 0.69 12.72 -25.30
N PRO A 184 1.99 13.06 -25.21
CA PRO A 184 3.02 12.09 -24.85
C PRO A 184 2.80 11.39 -23.48
N VAL A 185 1.98 11.97 -22.58
CA VAL A 185 1.64 11.38 -21.28
C VAL A 185 0.45 10.41 -21.37
N HIS A 186 -0.39 10.52 -22.41
CA HIS A 186 -1.61 9.73 -22.54
C HIS A 186 -1.40 8.19 -22.49
N PRO A 187 -0.35 7.61 -23.12
CA PRO A 187 -0.09 6.18 -22.98
C PRO A 187 0.18 5.74 -21.54
N MET A 188 0.96 6.53 -20.80
CA MET A 188 1.27 6.27 -19.39
C MET A 188 0.02 6.40 -18.51
N ALA A 189 -0.81 7.42 -18.77
CA ALA A 189 -2.09 7.58 -18.10
C ALA A 189 -3.04 6.40 -18.37
N SER A 190 -3.14 5.94 -19.63
CA SER A 190 -3.98 4.81 -20.00
C SER A 190 -3.52 3.49 -19.36
N ALA A 191 -2.22 3.38 -19.08
CA ALA A 191 -1.60 2.25 -18.40
C ALA A 191 -1.54 2.42 -16.86
N SER A 192 -2.22 3.39 -16.25
CA SER A 192 -2.16 3.63 -14.79
C SER A 192 -3.39 3.08 -14.07
N GLY A 193 -3.24 2.75 -12.77
CA GLY A 193 -4.37 2.49 -11.89
C GLY A 193 -4.77 3.77 -11.15
N TYR A 194 -6.06 4.09 -11.11
CA TYR A 194 -6.56 5.32 -10.50
C TYR A 194 -7.40 5.04 -9.26
N PRO A 195 -7.06 5.60 -8.09
CA PRO A 195 -7.89 5.45 -6.90
C PRO A 195 -9.17 6.29 -7.04
N CYS A 196 -10.33 5.65 -6.98
CA CYS A 196 -11.63 6.28 -7.23
C CYS A 196 -12.72 5.78 -6.27
N ARG A 197 -13.94 6.29 -6.45
CA ARG A 197 -15.14 5.80 -5.77
C ARG A 197 -16.17 5.38 -6.79
N PHE A 198 -16.51 4.10 -6.82
CA PHE A 198 -17.61 3.61 -7.64
C PHE A 198 -18.94 3.63 -6.88
N ALA A 199 -20.00 3.96 -7.60
CA ALA A 199 -21.35 3.58 -7.23
C ALA A 199 -21.68 2.22 -7.88
N ALA A 200 -22.67 1.50 -7.34
CA ALA A 200 -23.04 0.17 -7.83
C ALA A 200 -23.49 0.18 -9.31
N ASP A 201 -24.09 1.27 -9.78
CA ASP A 201 -24.56 1.46 -11.16
C ASP A 201 -23.43 1.66 -12.19
N HIS A 202 -22.23 2.04 -11.74
CA HIS A 202 -21.03 2.05 -12.58
C HIS A 202 -20.61 0.63 -13.00
N LEU A 203 -20.98 -0.41 -12.24
CA LEU A 203 -20.63 -1.79 -12.56
C LEU A 203 -21.53 -2.33 -13.68
N LEU A 204 -20.93 -2.97 -14.68
CA LEU A 204 -21.63 -3.56 -15.83
C LEU A 204 -22.04 -5.01 -15.61
N ALA A 205 -21.47 -5.64 -14.59
CA ALA A 205 -21.79 -6.97 -14.09
C ALA A 205 -21.44 -7.06 -12.60
N PRO A 206 -22.00 -8.04 -11.85
CA PRO A 206 -21.52 -8.35 -10.51
C PRO A 206 -20.01 -8.60 -10.48
N GLY A 207 -19.36 -8.25 -9.38
CA GLY A 207 -17.94 -8.54 -9.19
C GLY A 207 -17.69 -10.03 -9.01
N GLU A 208 -16.58 -10.49 -9.59
CA GLU A 208 -16.09 -11.86 -9.44
C GLU A 208 -14.74 -11.85 -8.71
N PRO A 209 -14.46 -12.84 -7.83
CA PRO A 209 -13.21 -12.89 -7.10
C PRO A 209 -12.07 -13.31 -8.03
N ILE A 210 -10.98 -12.55 -8.02
CA ILE A 210 -9.72 -12.90 -8.72
C ILE A 210 -8.73 -13.59 -7.80
N ALA A 211 -8.93 -13.48 -6.48
CA ALA A 211 -8.15 -14.17 -5.46
C ALA A 211 -8.99 -14.35 -4.20
N ASP A 212 -8.79 -15.48 -3.52
CA ASP A 212 -9.28 -15.74 -2.16
C ASP A 212 -8.14 -16.34 -1.33
N LEU A 213 -7.59 -15.53 -0.44
CA LEU A 213 -6.28 -15.77 0.18
C LEU A 213 -6.47 -15.95 1.68
N ASP A 214 -6.07 -17.13 2.19
CA ASP A 214 -5.98 -17.41 3.61
C ASP A 214 -4.69 -16.81 4.17
N MET A 215 -4.79 -15.85 5.08
CA MET A 215 -3.64 -15.09 5.58
C MET A 215 -2.73 -15.92 6.49
N SER A 216 -3.17 -17.10 6.93
CA SER A 216 -2.30 -18.06 7.63
C SER A 216 -1.32 -18.80 6.72
N THR A 217 -1.58 -18.82 5.40
CA THR A 217 -0.76 -19.54 4.42
C THR A 217 -0.37 -18.72 3.19
N ALA A 218 -0.96 -17.54 2.99
CA ALA A 218 -0.69 -16.71 1.82
C ALA A 218 0.77 -16.26 1.80
N GLU A 219 1.39 -16.34 0.62
CA GLU A 219 2.75 -15.89 0.33
C GLU A 219 2.68 -14.73 -0.69
N ASP A 220 3.83 -14.13 -1.00
CA ASP A 220 3.99 -12.96 -1.88
C ASP A 220 3.90 -13.26 -3.40
N GLY A 221 3.34 -14.42 -3.76
CA GLY A 221 3.36 -14.96 -5.13
C GLY A 221 2.45 -14.25 -6.13
N LEU A 222 2.63 -14.61 -7.41
CA LEU A 222 1.79 -14.18 -8.53
C LEU A 222 0.32 -14.57 -8.30
N ILE A 223 -0.56 -13.58 -8.33
CA ILE A 223 -2.01 -13.78 -8.38
C ILE A 223 -2.45 -13.75 -9.84
N SER A 224 -3.25 -14.72 -10.27
CA SER A 224 -3.79 -14.74 -11.63
C SER A 224 -5.19 -15.33 -11.70
N ALA A 225 -6.04 -14.75 -12.55
CA ALA A 225 -7.40 -15.23 -12.77
C ALA A 225 -7.85 -15.01 -14.22
N THR A 226 -8.79 -15.85 -14.66
CA THR A 226 -9.52 -15.69 -15.93
C THR A 226 -11.00 -15.63 -15.60
N LEU A 227 -11.66 -14.55 -16.00
CA LEU A 227 -13.06 -14.27 -15.72
C LEU A 227 -13.84 -14.08 -17.01
N VAL A 228 -15.13 -14.41 -16.97
CA VAL A 228 -16.07 -14.14 -18.08
C VAL A 228 -17.28 -13.41 -17.52
N PHE A 229 -17.50 -12.18 -17.98
CA PHE A 229 -18.68 -11.39 -17.62
C PHE A 229 -19.67 -11.35 -18.79
N THR A 230 -20.96 -11.40 -18.47
CA THR A 230 -22.03 -11.21 -19.46
C THR A 230 -22.69 -9.86 -19.23
N VAL A 231 -22.60 -8.99 -20.24
CA VAL A 231 -23.20 -7.65 -20.22
C VAL A 231 -24.70 -7.76 -20.44
N ARG A 232 -25.50 -7.20 -19.52
CA ARG A 232 -26.97 -7.32 -19.54
C ARG A 232 -27.70 -6.13 -20.16
N ARG A 233 -26.99 -5.02 -20.39
CA ARG A 233 -27.53 -3.77 -20.96
C ARG A 233 -26.52 -3.15 -21.93
N PRO A 234 -26.98 -2.41 -22.96
CA PRO A 234 -26.08 -1.53 -23.71
C PRO A 234 -25.35 -0.57 -22.76
N ALA A 235 -24.05 -0.40 -22.97
CA ALA A 235 -23.18 0.40 -22.12
C ALA A 235 -21.86 0.71 -22.84
N ARG A 236 -21.13 1.72 -22.37
CA ARG A 236 -19.72 1.91 -22.75
C ARG A 236 -18.82 1.26 -21.70
N LEU A 237 -17.98 0.32 -22.11
CA LEU A 237 -16.91 -0.20 -21.26
C LEU A 237 -15.78 0.83 -21.21
N ASP A 238 -15.56 1.42 -20.04
CA ASP A 238 -14.48 2.39 -19.82
C ASP A 238 -13.25 1.77 -19.15
N GLY A 239 -13.43 0.66 -18.43
CA GLY A 239 -12.35 0.01 -17.69
C GLY A 239 -12.81 -1.16 -16.84
N LEU A 240 -11.94 -1.54 -15.91
CA LEU A 240 -12.21 -2.52 -14.86
C LEU A 240 -12.17 -1.82 -13.49
N ALA A 241 -13.10 -2.18 -12.62
CA ALA A 241 -13.14 -1.79 -11.22
C ALA A 241 -12.53 -2.92 -10.38
N GLY A 242 -11.53 -2.58 -9.56
CA GLY A 242 -10.88 -3.47 -8.61
C GLY A 242 -11.09 -3.03 -7.17
N TRP A 243 -11.42 -3.97 -6.27
CA TRP A 243 -11.64 -3.70 -4.84
C TRP A 243 -11.36 -4.93 -3.99
N MET A 244 -11.52 -4.81 -2.67
CA MET A 244 -11.24 -5.87 -1.70
C MET A 244 -12.44 -6.22 -0.80
N SER A 245 -12.41 -7.44 -0.26
CA SER A 245 -13.12 -7.79 0.97
C SER A 245 -12.19 -8.59 1.88
N ALA A 246 -12.36 -8.48 3.19
CA ALA A 246 -11.55 -9.17 4.18
C ALA A 246 -12.44 -9.75 5.26
N GLU A 247 -12.32 -11.06 5.47
CA GLU A 247 -12.87 -11.72 6.63
C GLU A 247 -11.87 -11.54 7.76
N LEU A 248 -12.15 -10.58 8.65
CA LEU A 248 -11.24 -10.24 9.74
C LEU A 248 -11.15 -11.39 10.75
N ALA A 249 -12.29 -12.02 11.02
CA ALA A 249 -12.48 -13.20 11.87
C ALA A 249 -13.76 -13.92 11.38
N PRO A 250 -14.01 -15.19 11.77
CA PRO A 250 -15.16 -15.95 11.29
C PRO A 250 -16.49 -15.18 11.36
N GLY A 251 -17.09 -14.88 10.21
CA GLY A 251 -18.35 -14.14 10.08
C GLY A 251 -18.27 -12.63 10.31
N ILE A 252 -17.07 -12.05 10.43
CA ILE A 252 -16.84 -10.61 10.60
C ILE A 252 -16.10 -10.11 9.34
N GLU A 253 -16.86 -9.50 8.44
CA GLU A 253 -16.37 -9.02 7.14
C GLU A 253 -16.15 -7.51 7.14
N MET A 254 -15.19 -7.07 6.33
CA MET A 254 -14.89 -5.68 6.03
C MET A 254 -14.65 -5.54 4.52
N THR A 255 -15.28 -4.60 3.84
CA THR A 255 -15.14 -4.46 2.38
C THR A 255 -15.27 -3.01 1.94
N ASN A 256 -14.57 -2.66 0.86
CA ASN A 256 -14.79 -1.42 0.12
C ASN A 256 -15.57 -1.67 -1.20
N SER A 257 -16.35 -2.74 -1.29
CA SER A 257 -17.16 -3.03 -2.48
C SER A 257 -18.09 -1.86 -2.85
N PRO A 258 -18.25 -1.53 -4.15
CA PRO A 258 -19.18 -0.49 -4.60
C PRO A 258 -20.65 -0.79 -4.26
N ASP A 259 -21.00 -2.07 -4.12
CA ASP A 259 -22.37 -2.55 -3.90
C ASP A 259 -22.68 -2.85 -2.42
N ALA A 260 -21.68 -2.75 -1.53
CA ALA A 260 -21.88 -2.99 -0.11
C ALA A 260 -22.45 -1.73 0.59
N PRO A 261 -23.60 -1.84 1.30
CA PRO A 261 -24.21 -0.70 1.98
C PRO A 261 -23.35 -0.19 3.15
N ASP A 262 -22.72 -1.11 3.90
CA ASP A 262 -21.87 -0.83 5.07
C ASP A 262 -20.38 -0.85 4.70
N ARG A 263 -20.03 -0.41 3.49
CA ARG A 263 -18.65 -0.40 3.00
C ARG A 263 -17.79 0.59 3.79
N ILE A 264 -16.52 0.24 3.96
CA ILE A 264 -15.53 1.16 4.54
C ILE A 264 -15.23 2.31 3.57
N ASN A 265 -14.78 3.43 4.11
CA ASN A 265 -14.41 4.64 3.42
C ASN A 265 -13.04 4.55 2.71
N ARG A 266 -12.71 3.39 2.15
CA ARG A 266 -11.50 3.13 1.37
C ARG A 266 -11.82 3.21 -0.12
N ARG A 267 -10.98 3.91 -0.89
CA ARG A 267 -11.14 4.02 -2.35
C ARG A 267 -10.95 2.66 -3.03
N GLN A 268 -11.60 2.47 -4.17
CA GLN A 268 -11.36 1.36 -5.09
C GLN A 268 -10.33 1.77 -6.14
N THR A 269 -9.99 0.87 -7.06
CA THR A 269 -9.06 1.13 -8.16
C THR A 269 -9.76 1.00 -9.51
N PHE A 270 -9.66 2.03 -10.35
CA PHE A 270 -10.05 2.01 -11.76
C PHE A 270 -8.85 1.66 -12.64
N LEU A 271 -8.99 0.64 -13.47
CA LEU A 271 -8.03 0.23 -14.51
C LEU A 271 -8.62 0.62 -15.88
N PRO A 272 -8.12 1.67 -16.53
CA PRO A 272 -8.67 2.15 -17.79
C PRO A 272 -8.56 1.12 -18.93
N LEU A 273 -9.46 1.24 -19.89
CA LEU A 273 -9.41 0.57 -21.19
C LEU A 273 -9.64 1.60 -22.29
N ASP A 274 -9.29 1.25 -23.53
CA ASP A 274 -9.81 1.96 -24.68
C ASP A 274 -11.32 1.71 -24.76
N PRO A 275 -12.17 2.75 -24.86
CA PRO A 275 -13.61 2.59 -24.72
C PRO A 275 -14.21 1.65 -25.75
N VAL A 276 -15.06 0.72 -25.30
CA VAL A 276 -15.76 -0.23 -26.17
C VAL A 276 -17.27 -0.05 -26.00
N GLN A 277 -17.99 0.11 -27.10
CA GLN A 277 -19.45 0.10 -27.08
C GLN A 277 -19.95 -1.34 -27.00
N LEU A 278 -20.73 -1.64 -25.97
CA LEU A 278 -21.24 -2.98 -25.67
C LEU A 278 -22.73 -3.05 -25.97
N THR A 279 -23.18 -4.24 -26.36
CA THR A 279 -24.60 -4.56 -26.49
C THR A 279 -25.01 -5.60 -25.44
N SER A 280 -26.31 -5.76 -25.23
CA SER A 280 -26.79 -6.83 -24.35
C SER A 280 -26.39 -8.20 -24.92
N GLY A 281 -25.85 -9.08 -24.09
CA GLY A 281 -25.31 -10.38 -24.48
C GLY A 281 -23.83 -10.37 -24.86
N THR A 282 -23.15 -9.21 -24.90
CA THR A 282 -21.69 -9.17 -25.05
C THR A 282 -20.99 -9.93 -23.92
N GLN A 283 -20.05 -10.81 -24.27
CA GLN A 283 -19.19 -11.49 -23.31
C GLN A 283 -17.84 -10.79 -23.19
N LEU A 284 -17.40 -10.55 -21.97
CA LEU A 284 -16.09 -9.96 -21.66
C LEU A 284 -15.22 -11.03 -21.01
N HIS A 285 -14.22 -11.50 -21.75
CA HIS A 285 -13.21 -12.42 -21.25
C HIS A 285 -12.03 -11.61 -20.73
N VAL A 286 -11.73 -11.73 -19.44
CA VAL A 286 -10.68 -10.97 -18.77
C VAL A 286 -9.67 -11.94 -18.18
N GLU A 287 -8.41 -11.81 -18.58
CA GLU A 287 -7.28 -12.42 -17.89
C GLU A 287 -6.56 -11.33 -17.10
N ILE A 288 -6.29 -11.57 -15.82
CA ILE A 288 -5.57 -10.63 -14.96
C ILE A 288 -4.42 -11.33 -14.23
N ARG A 289 -3.33 -10.61 -14.06
CA ARG A 289 -2.14 -11.02 -13.31
C ARG A 289 -1.70 -9.88 -12.41
N ILE A 290 -1.46 -10.17 -11.14
CA ILE A 290 -1.00 -9.19 -10.15
C ILE A 290 0.28 -9.73 -9.53
N LEU A 291 1.31 -8.91 -9.53
CA LEU A 291 2.56 -9.08 -8.80
C LEU A 291 2.50 -8.14 -7.59
N PRO A 292 2.10 -8.64 -6.40
CA PRO A 292 1.76 -7.80 -5.26
C PRO A 292 2.91 -6.91 -4.79
N THR A 293 4.10 -7.48 -4.64
CA THR A 293 5.29 -6.80 -4.10
C THR A 293 5.82 -5.70 -5.02
N GLU A 294 5.68 -5.87 -6.34
CA GLU A 294 6.00 -4.85 -7.35
C GLU A 294 4.85 -3.86 -7.59
N ALA A 295 3.70 -4.05 -6.93
CA ALA A 295 2.45 -3.31 -7.17
C ALA A 295 2.08 -3.25 -8.66
N MET A 296 2.33 -4.34 -9.39
CA MET A 296 2.17 -4.40 -10.84
C MET A 296 0.97 -5.25 -11.24
N VAL A 297 0.15 -4.73 -12.16
CA VAL A 297 -1.03 -5.41 -12.69
C VAL A 297 -0.88 -5.52 -14.21
N GLN A 298 -1.24 -6.67 -14.74
CA GLN A 298 -1.38 -6.91 -16.18
C GLN A 298 -2.78 -7.44 -16.42
N TRP A 299 -3.45 -6.95 -17.45
CA TRP A 299 -4.76 -7.46 -17.84
C TRP A 299 -4.91 -7.53 -19.35
N HIS A 300 -5.63 -8.56 -19.80
CA HIS A 300 -6.00 -8.79 -21.18
C HIS A 300 -7.50 -8.94 -21.26
N LEU A 301 -8.14 -8.07 -22.02
CA LEU A 301 -9.57 -8.11 -22.28
C LEU A 301 -9.83 -8.57 -23.71
N ARG A 302 -10.81 -9.47 -23.87
CA ARG A 302 -11.46 -9.79 -25.16
C ARG A 302 -12.96 -9.63 -25.02
N ALA A 303 -13.55 -8.71 -25.78
CA ALA A 303 -14.98 -8.51 -25.87
C ALA A 303 -15.54 -9.23 -27.10
N LEU A 304 -16.53 -10.10 -26.91
CA LEU A 304 -17.18 -10.88 -27.97
C LEU A 304 -18.66 -10.51 -28.05
N ASP A 305 -19.20 -10.33 -29.25
CA ASP A 305 -20.64 -10.13 -29.43
C ASP A 305 -21.44 -11.41 -29.11
N ALA A 306 -22.77 -11.31 -29.18
CA ALA A 306 -23.65 -12.45 -28.91
C ALA A 306 -23.47 -13.62 -29.90
N GLY A 307 -22.88 -13.38 -31.07
CA GLY A 307 -22.53 -14.40 -32.07
C GLY A 307 -21.12 -14.99 -31.88
N GLY A 308 -20.35 -14.50 -30.91
CA GLY A 308 -18.98 -14.92 -30.63
C GLY A 308 -17.91 -14.21 -31.46
N ALA A 309 -18.26 -13.18 -32.24
CA ALA A 309 -17.28 -12.40 -32.99
C ALA A 309 -16.57 -11.38 -32.09
N THR A 310 -15.26 -11.22 -32.25
CA THR A 310 -14.48 -10.26 -31.47
C THR A 310 -14.86 -8.82 -31.82
N ILE A 311 -15.35 -8.08 -30.82
CA ILE A 311 -15.61 -6.63 -30.87
C ILE A 311 -14.32 -5.86 -30.59
N SER A 312 -13.57 -6.28 -29.57
CA SER A 312 -12.35 -5.61 -29.13
C SER A 312 -11.42 -6.60 -28.43
N GLU A 313 -10.12 -6.39 -28.56
CA GLU A 313 -9.09 -7.13 -27.84
C GLU A 313 -7.97 -6.16 -27.43
N GLN A 314 -7.65 -6.12 -26.14
CA GLN A 314 -6.74 -5.12 -25.57
C GLN A 314 -5.86 -5.74 -24.49
N ARG A 315 -4.58 -5.33 -24.45
CA ARG A 315 -3.61 -5.79 -23.44
C ARG A 315 -2.97 -4.58 -22.78
N HIS A 316 -2.94 -4.60 -21.46
CA HIS A 316 -2.49 -3.48 -20.65
C HIS A 316 -1.62 -3.96 -19.49
N SER A 317 -0.74 -3.09 -19.02
CA SER A 317 0.10 -3.33 -17.85
C SER A 317 0.44 -2.04 -17.16
N THR A 318 0.34 -2.02 -15.83
CA THR A 318 0.78 -0.87 -15.03
C THR A 318 2.28 -0.60 -15.12
N PHE A 319 3.08 -1.56 -15.61
CA PHE A 319 4.49 -1.32 -15.94
C PHE A 319 4.68 -0.14 -16.90
N ALA A 320 3.83 -0.04 -17.93
CA ALA A 320 3.89 1.05 -18.90
C ALA A 320 3.39 2.40 -18.32
N GLY A 321 2.71 2.35 -17.16
CA GLY A 321 2.30 3.50 -16.38
C GLY A 321 3.37 3.99 -15.38
N MET A 322 4.45 3.22 -15.17
CA MET A 322 5.47 3.56 -14.17
C MET A 322 6.38 4.70 -14.67
N LEU A 323 6.60 5.69 -13.80
CA LEU A 323 7.58 6.75 -14.01
C LEU A 323 8.99 6.24 -13.70
N ILE A 324 9.59 5.51 -14.64
CA ILE A 324 10.97 5.05 -14.53
C ILE A 324 11.87 5.92 -15.41
N SER A 325 12.79 6.67 -14.79
CA SER A 325 13.73 7.48 -15.56
C SER A 325 14.82 6.61 -16.20
N ALA A 326 15.25 6.98 -17.41
CA ALA A 326 16.37 6.32 -18.07
C ALA A 326 17.67 6.41 -17.25
N GLU A 327 17.83 7.49 -16.49
CA GLU A 327 18.96 7.65 -15.57
C GLU A 327 18.92 6.63 -14.44
N ASP A 328 17.75 6.39 -13.84
CA ASP A 328 17.61 5.43 -12.74
C ASP A 328 17.80 3.99 -13.23
N LEU A 329 17.27 3.64 -14.40
CA LEU A 329 17.54 2.36 -15.07
C LEU A 329 19.04 2.16 -15.34
N ALA A 330 19.73 3.19 -15.82
CA ALA A 330 21.17 3.12 -16.04
C ALA A 330 21.95 2.94 -14.72
N ARG A 331 21.54 3.63 -13.66
CA ARG A 331 22.16 3.55 -12.32
C ARG A 331 21.92 2.22 -11.61
N THR A 332 20.80 1.55 -11.91
CA THR A 332 20.38 0.28 -11.26
C THR A 332 20.59 -0.95 -12.13
N SER A 333 21.23 -0.80 -13.30
CA SER A 333 21.55 -1.91 -14.19
C SER A 333 22.36 -3.00 -13.47
N PRO A 334 22.00 -4.30 -13.59
CA PRO A 334 22.73 -5.41 -12.96
C PRO A 334 24.21 -5.51 -13.37
N HIS A 335 24.56 -4.95 -14.53
CA HIS A 335 25.93 -4.89 -15.05
C HIS A 335 26.56 -3.50 -14.91
N GLY A 336 25.85 -2.56 -14.27
CA GLY A 336 26.36 -1.24 -13.99
C GLY A 336 27.45 -1.29 -12.91
N HIS A 337 28.41 -0.38 -13.02
CA HIS A 337 29.42 -0.13 -12.00
C HIS A 337 29.17 1.24 -11.37
N PRO A 338 28.14 1.39 -10.51
CA PRO A 338 27.77 2.68 -9.94
C PRO A 338 28.92 3.23 -9.08
N ARG A 339 29.06 4.56 -9.07
CA ARG A 339 29.99 5.28 -8.21
C ARG A 339 29.20 6.22 -7.33
N LEU A 340 29.66 6.43 -6.09
CA LEU A 340 29.06 7.41 -5.20
C LEU A 340 29.14 8.79 -5.87
N SER A 341 28.00 9.48 -5.91
CA SER A 341 27.98 10.90 -6.25
C SER A 341 28.69 11.70 -5.14
N ARG A 342 28.94 12.98 -5.39
CA ARG A 342 29.46 13.90 -4.37
C ARG A 342 28.59 13.91 -3.11
N ALA A 343 27.27 13.94 -3.27
CA ALA A 343 26.31 13.80 -2.17
C ALA A 343 26.39 12.41 -1.51
N GLY A 344 26.60 11.34 -2.28
CA GLY A 344 26.82 9.99 -1.75
C GLY A 344 28.07 9.89 -0.86
N HIS A 345 29.17 10.53 -1.26
CA HIS A 345 30.37 10.64 -0.42
C HIS A 345 30.11 11.43 0.86
N ALA A 346 29.36 12.54 0.80
CA ALA A 346 28.97 13.28 2.00
C ALA A 346 28.13 12.43 2.96
N ARG A 347 27.15 11.67 2.45
CA ARG A 347 26.36 10.72 3.27
C ARG A 347 27.25 9.64 3.91
N ARG A 348 28.23 9.11 3.17
CA ARG A 348 29.18 8.14 3.71
C ARG A 348 29.98 8.73 4.88
N VAL A 349 30.44 9.98 4.78
CA VAL A 349 31.13 10.65 5.90
C VAL A 349 30.21 10.81 7.11
N VAL A 350 28.92 11.14 6.93
CA VAL A 350 27.97 11.16 8.06
C VAL A 350 27.93 9.80 8.75
N LEU A 351 27.79 8.71 7.99
CA LEU A 351 27.77 7.35 8.54
C LEU A 351 29.08 7.00 9.26
N GLU A 352 30.23 7.31 8.67
CA GLU A 352 31.55 7.08 9.27
C GLU A 352 31.75 7.85 10.58
N LEU A 353 31.16 9.06 10.70
CA LEU A 353 31.23 9.88 11.90
C LEU A 353 30.15 9.54 12.94
N THR A 354 29.17 8.70 12.60
CA THR A 354 28.12 8.20 13.50
C THR A 354 28.65 7.00 14.30
N ASP A 355 29.68 7.24 15.10
CA ASP A 355 30.45 6.20 15.81
C ASP A 355 30.16 6.14 17.32
N GLY A 356 29.13 6.87 17.78
CA GLY A 356 28.77 6.99 19.20
C GLY A 356 29.64 7.95 20.02
N ASN A 357 30.70 8.53 19.44
CA ASN A 357 31.64 9.40 20.16
C ASN A 357 31.47 10.89 19.81
N ARG A 358 30.82 11.21 18.68
CA ARG A 358 30.59 12.57 18.22
C ARG A 358 29.15 13.01 18.42
N SER A 359 28.98 14.27 18.80
CA SER A 359 27.69 14.94 18.81
C SER A 359 27.21 15.25 17.38
N VAL A 360 25.89 15.36 17.20
CA VAL A 360 25.29 15.74 15.90
C VAL A 360 25.87 17.07 15.39
N ALA A 361 26.08 18.04 16.29
CA ALA A 361 26.65 19.34 15.93
C ALA A 361 28.09 19.25 15.39
N GLU A 362 28.89 18.30 15.88
CA GLU A 362 30.25 18.05 15.36
C GLU A 362 30.20 17.40 13.98
N ILE A 363 29.27 16.48 13.75
CA ILE A 363 29.04 15.85 12.45
C ILE A 363 28.58 16.91 11.43
N GLU A 364 27.62 17.77 11.80
CA GLU A 364 27.15 18.87 10.95
C GLU A 364 28.28 19.81 10.54
N ARG A 365 29.15 20.19 11.49
CA ARG A 365 30.30 21.05 11.20
C ARG A 365 31.28 20.37 10.25
N ALA A 366 31.57 19.10 10.47
CA ALA A 366 32.45 18.34 9.58
C ALA A 366 31.90 18.25 8.15
N ILE A 367 30.59 18.09 7.99
CA ILE A 367 29.94 18.08 6.67
C ILE A 367 29.97 19.48 6.02
N ALA A 368 29.74 20.54 6.80
CA ALA A 368 29.82 21.91 6.32
C ALA A 368 31.23 22.28 5.82
N GLU A 369 32.27 21.82 6.51
CA GLU A 369 33.66 22.08 6.15
C GLU A 369 34.12 21.26 4.93
N GLN A 370 33.74 19.99 4.85
CA GLN A 370 34.23 19.07 3.81
C GLN A 370 33.41 19.13 2.50
N PHE A 371 32.14 19.52 2.58
CA PHE A 371 31.20 19.54 1.45
C PHE A 371 30.42 20.86 1.31
N PRO A 372 31.09 22.03 1.25
CA PRO A 372 30.42 23.34 1.14
C PRO A 372 29.63 23.50 -0.17
N ASP A 373 29.94 22.68 -1.18
CA ASP A 373 29.21 22.59 -2.44
C ASP A 373 27.85 21.88 -2.32
N ILE A 374 27.69 21.01 -1.31
CA ILE A 374 26.48 20.25 -1.02
C ILE A 374 25.65 20.94 0.05
N VAL A 375 26.29 21.44 1.10
CA VAL A 375 25.65 22.15 2.21
C VAL A 375 26.14 23.60 2.25
N ARG A 376 25.31 24.51 1.74
CA ARG A 376 25.72 25.92 1.53
C ARG A 376 25.81 26.73 2.82
N ASP A 377 25.19 26.25 3.89
CA ASP A 377 25.13 26.89 5.19
C ASP A 377 24.88 25.84 6.30
N GLN A 378 24.93 26.28 7.56
CA GLN A 378 24.73 25.40 8.71
C GLN A 378 23.33 24.77 8.70
N THR A 379 22.30 25.49 8.26
CA THR A 379 20.93 24.97 8.18
C THR A 379 20.81 23.83 7.16
N ALA A 380 21.53 23.93 6.04
CA ALA A 380 21.64 22.87 5.05
C ALA A 380 22.40 21.66 5.61
N ALA A 381 23.47 21.89 6.39
CA ALA A 381 24.21 20.83 7.07
C ALA A 381 23.33 20.08 8.08
N THR A 382 22.61 20.79 8.95
CA THR A 382 21.64 20.21 9.88
C THR A 382 20.61 19.36 9.17
N ARG A 383 19.98 19.87 8.10
CA ARG A 383 18.98 19.09 7.34
C ARG A 383 19.60 17.85 6.68
N PHE A 384 20.78 17.98 6.10
CA PHE A 384 21.46 16.87 5.43
C PHE A 384 21.87 15.77 6.40
N VAL A 385 22.46 16.14 7.54
CA VAL A 385 22.86 15.18 8.59
C VAL A 385 21.61 14.52 9.18
N ALA A 386 20.56 15.29 9.49
CA ALA A 386 19.31 14.75 10.01
C ALA A 386 18.73 13.68 9.08
N GLN A 387 18.69 13.90 7.76
CA GLN A 387 18.19 12.92 6.79
C GLN A 387 18.91 11.57 6.83
N VAL A 388 20.20 11.55 7.17
CA VAL A 388 20.96 10.31 7.31
C VAL A 388 20.73 9.69 8.67
N LEU A 389 20.89 10.48 9.74
CA LEU A 389 20.78 9.99 11.12
C LEU A 389 19.39 9.43 11.44
N THR A 390 18.31 10.05 10.94
CA THR A 390 16.94 9.58 11.22
C THR A 390 16.60 8.23 10.60
N VAL A 391 17.45 7.72 9.70
CA VAL A 391 17.28 6.43 9.03
C VAL A 391 18.25 5.38 9.55
N TYR A 392 19.51 5.76 9.80
CA TYR A 392 20.60 4.79 10.02
C TYR A 392 21.26 4.84 11.40
N ALA A 393 20.92 5.80 12.27
CA ALA A 393 21.46 5.87 13.64
C ALA A 393 20.53 5.16 14.64
N GLU A 394 21.12 4.63 15.73
CA GLU A 394 20.43 3.91 16.81
C GLU A 394 20.03 4.79 18.00
#